data_AF-A0A9E3VRU1-F1
#
_entry.id   AF-A0A9E3VRU1-F1
#
_cell.length_a   1.000
_cell.length_b   1.000
_cell.length_c   1.000
_cell.angle_alpha   90.00
_cell.angle_beta   90.00
_cell.angle_gamma   90.00
#
_symmetry.space_group_name_H-M   'P 1'
#
loop_
_entity.id
_entity.type
_entity.pdbx_description
1 polymer ?
#
loop_
_entity_poly.entity_id
_entity_poly.type
_entity_poly.pdbx_seq_one_letter_code
_entity_poly.pdbx_strand_id
1 'polypeptide(L)'
;MEDFVKNCGNSHRTFKTSLVFAYCDSSSGMESAARDFLAWDAVVDDTENMKRLDDQQKKQVKINLERAERDLTAAVFRTYKCIAWLDKTNNIKKYDMGHLTPSSGSSLSQVIFQNLGPSVLDEVSDGVSALKIVNNWPPTKNHWTVKSVRDAFFSTPKLPRLLKGDSIKRTIADGVMAGHLGYCALRADGSVKLLRFKESLSEGEIDLSEDFAIVNGDTAQQMKEPPRLSRLDVVPNSTSVHVSKQFQFQVHAFDQYDQLFDAGTVVWGASGGEITNDGLFTAGAAPGVAEASANVGDKTAVAAITVLEKSDHSGGSSGASGTQKTIQWSGEIPAQKWNQFYMKVLVKLVQNPGLKLHVRLEAPGDTVADKSKVEEAKSGLEELGLNSKLTID
;
A
#
# COMPACT_ATOMS: atom_id res chain seq x y z
N MET A 1 2.74 14.36 -32.22
CA MET A 1 2.86 14.39 -30.74
C MET A 1 2.87 12.99 -30.15
N GLU A 2 1.93 12.11 -30.51
CA GLU A 2 1.94 10.72 -30.03
C GLU A 2 3.26 9.97 -30.28
N ASP A 3 3.84 10.13 -31.46
CA ASP A 3 5.13 9.51 -31.78
C ASP A 3 6.26 10.01 -30.86
N PHE A 4 6.31 11.32 -30.56
CA PHE A 4 7.28 11.89 -29.61
C PHE A 4 7.11 11.37 -28.17
N VAL A 5 5.88 11.04 -27.77
CA VAL A 5 5.60 10.43 -26.46
C VAL A 5 6.05 8.97 -26.44
N LYS A 6 5.81 8.24 -27.53
CA LYS A 6 6.12 6.81 -27.66
C LYS A 6 7.60 6.55 -27.92
N ASN A 7 8.28 7.43 -28.66
CA ASN A 7 9.62 7.19 -29.19
C ASN A 7 10.60 8.34 -28.89
N CYS A 8 11.87 8.00 -28.80
CA CYS A 8 13.01 8.91 -28.71
C CYS A 8 14.03 8.49 -29.77
N GLY A 9 14.04 9.16 -30.92
CA GLY A 9 14.75 8.66 -32.10
C GLY A 9 14.16 7.33 -32.55
N ASN A 10 15.01 6.31 -32.70
CA ASN A 10 14.60 4.97 -33.16
C ASN A 10 14.21 4.00 -32.02
N SER A 11 14.20 4.47 -30.76
CA SER A 11 13.93 3.61 -29.60
C SER A 11 12.66 4.02 -28.87
N HIS A 12 12.02 3.06 -28.20
CA HIS A 12 10.85 3.34 -27.37
C HIS A 12 11.24 4.19 -26.16
N ARG A 13 10.39 5.17 -25.81
CA ARG A 13 10.65 6.09 -24.70
C ARG A 13 10.17 5.49 -23.38
N THR A 14 11.10 5.27 -22.46
CA THR A 14 10.79 4.81 -21.09
C THR A 14 10.11 5.89 -20.26
N PHE A 15 10.66 7.11 -20.29
CA PHE A 15 10.18 8.23 -19.45
C PHE A 15 9.16 9.09 -20.18
N LYS A 16 8.02 8.49 -20.53
CA LYS A 16 6.94 9.18 -21.26
C LYS A 16 6.15 10.16 -20.40
N THR A 17 6.10 9.96 -19.07
CA THR A 17 5.36 10.82 -18.14
C THR A 17 6.20 11.97 -17.60
N SER A 18 7.45 12.12 -18.01
CA SER A 18 8.21 13.35 -17.72
C SER A 18 7.99 14.44 -18.75
N LEU A 19 7.40 14.11 -19.91
CA LEU A 19 7.27 15.06 -21.02
C LEU A 19 6.07 15.98 -20.85
N VAL A 20 6.33 17.27 -21.06
CA VAL A 20 5.34 18.34 -21.28
C VAL A 20 5.77 19.06 -22.55
N PHE A 21 4.84 19.21 -23.48
CA PHE A 21 5.09 19.88 -24.75
C PHE A 21 4.44 21.25 -24.73
N ALA A 22 5.19 22.30 -25.06
CA ALA A 22 4.60 23.54 -25.56
C ALA A 22 4.49 23.42 -27.07
N TYR A 23 3.32 23.68 -27.64
CA TYR A 23 3.11 23.59 -29.08
C TYR A 23 2.42 24.83 -29.63
N CYS A 24 2.67 25.06 -30.91
CA CYS A 24 2.18 26.20 -31.66
C CYS A 24 1.01 25.73 -32.54
N ASP A 25 -0.14 26.40 -32.44
CA ASP A 25 -1.26 26.20 -33.37
C ASP A 25 -1.05 26.97 -34.68
N SER A 26 -0.42 28.15 -34.60
CA SER A 26 -0.06 28.99 -35.75
C SER A 26 1.19 29.82 -35.48
N SER A 27 2.16 29.78 -36.40
CA SER A 27 3.45 30.48 -36.31
C SER A 27 3.44 31.85 -36.99
N SER A 28 2.39 32.20 -37.73
CA SER A 28 2.39 33.35 -38.64
C SER A 28 2.69 34.69 -37.95
N GLY A 29 2.13 34.93 -36.76
CA GLY A 29 2.38 36.14 -35.98
C GLY A 29 3.82 36.24 -35.48
N MET A 30 4.41 35.12 -35.07
CA MET A 30 5.80 35.03 -34.63
C MET A 30 6.76 35.20 -35.81
N GLU A 31 6.47 34.59 -36.95
CA GLU A 31 7.27 34.73 -38.18
C GLU A 31 7.26 36.18 -38.70
N SER A 32 6.11 36.86 -38.64
CA SER A 32 6.03 38.28 -39.01
C SER A 32 6.87 39.14 -38.08
N ALA A 33 6.74 38.97 -36.76
CA ALA A 33 7.52 39.73 -35.79
C ALA A 33 9.02 39.45 -35.89
N ALA A 34 9.41 38.20 -36.20
CA ALA A 34 10.80 37.82 -36.41
C ALA A 34 11.37 38.47 -37.67
N ARG A 35 10.59 38.52 -38.76
CA ARG A 35 11.00 39.22 -39.98
C ARG A 35 11.21 40.70 -39.74
N ASP A 36 10.32 41.36 -39.00
CA ASP A 36 10.44 42.77 -38.68
C ASP A 36 11.67 43.06 -37.80
N PHE A 37 11.93 42.22 -36.80
CA PHE A 37 13.14 42.30 -35.98
C PHE A 37 14.42 42.14 -36.82
N LEU A 38 14.51 41.08 -37.61
CA LEU A 38 15.67 40.81 -38.49
C LEU A 38 15.88 41.93 -39.52
N ALA A 39 14.80 42.56 -40.00
CA ALA A 39 14.91 43.70 -40.90
C ALA A 39 15.56 44.91 -40.20
N TRP A 40 15.15 45.22 -38.97
CA TRP A 40 15.76 46.31 -38.20
C TRP A 40 17.20 45.99 -37.77
N ASP A 41 17.46 44.75 -37.38
CA ASP A 41 18.79 44.26 -37.01
C ASP A 41 19.76 44.40 -38.19
N ALA A 42 19.34 43.97 -39.39
CA ALA A 42 20.12 44.13 -40.61
C ALA A 42 20.40 45.61 -40.97
N VAL A 43 19.46 46.52 -40.68
CA VAL A 43 19.66 47.97 -40.88
C VAL A 43 20.71 48.53 -39.92
N VAL A 44 20.75 48.04 -38.68
CA VAL A 44 21.73 48.46 -37.67
C VAL A 44 23.11 47.89 -37.94
N ASP A 45 23.18 46.64 -38.39
CA ASP A 45 24.43 45.95 -38.77
C ASP A 45 25.08 46.56 -40.02
N ASP A 46 24.29 47.17 -40.90
CA ASP A 46 24.80 47.92 -42.06
C ASP A 46 25.40 49.27 -41.65
N THR A 47 26.67 49.21 -41.21
CA THR A 47 27.44 50.37 -40.77
C THR A 47 27.60 51.47 -41.83
N GLU A 48 27.54 51.15 -43.13
CA GLU A 48 27.65 52.14 -44.21
C GLU A 48 26.36 52.94 -44.33
N ASN A 49 25.20 52.27 -44.28
CA ASN A 49 23.91 52.96 -44.26
C ASN A 49 23.68 53.72 -42.95
N MET A 50 24.11 53.18 -41.81
CA MET A 50 24.02 53.87 -40.52
C MET A 50 24.84 55.17 -40.46
N LYS A 51 26.01 55.24 -41.13
CA LYS A 51 26.80 56.48 -41.21
C LYS A 51 26.10 57.60 -41.99
N ARG A 52 25.24 57.25 -42.95
CA ARG A 52 24.51 58.19 -43.82
C ARG A 52 23.29 58.81 -43.14
N LEU A 53 22.84 58.23 -42.02
CA LEU A 53 21.72 58.72 -41.24
C LEU A 53 22.14 59.86 -40.29
N ASP A 54 21.23 60.80 -40.08
CA ASP A 54 21.38 61.83 -39.05
C ASP A 54 21.16 61.25 -37.62
N ASP A 55 21.46 62.03 -36.59
CA ASP A 55 21.37 61.58 -35.20
C ASP A 55 19.93 61.28 -34.75
N GLN A 56 18.93 61.96 -35.32
CA GLN A 56 17.52 61.68 -35.03
C GLN A 56 17.09 60.34 -35.64
N GLN A 57 17.48 60.09 -36.88
CA GLN A 57 17.23 58.84 -37.59
C GLN A 57 17.92 57.65 -36.92
N LYS A 58 19.18 57.79 -36.51
CA LYS A 58 19.91 56.75 -35.73
C LYS A 58 19.19 56.43 -34.43
N LYS A 59 18.69 57.44 -33.71
CA LYS A 59 17.92 57.24 -32.48
C LYS A 59 16.59 56.53 -32.77
N GLN A 60 15.90 56.88 -33.86
CA GLN A 60 14.66 56.23 -34.26
C GLN A 60 14.84 54.76 -34.63
N VAL A 61 15.90 54.42 -35.37
CA VAL A 61 16.24 53.03 -35.72
C VAL A 61 16.46 52.19 -34.46
N LYS A 62 17.23 52.70 -33.48
CA LYS A 62 17.43 52.01 -32.20
C LYS A 62 16.12 51.79 -31.43
N ILE A 63 15.26 52.80 -31.35
CA ILE A 63 13.95 52.68 -30.70
C ILE A 63 13.07 51.64 -31.41
N ASN A 64 13.10 51.61 -32.75
CA ASN A 64 12.34 50.63 -33.53
C ASN A 64 12.88 49.21 -33.35
N LEU A 65 14.20 49.03 -33.27
CA LEU A 65 14.83 47.74 -32.98
C LEU A 65 14.40 47.21 -31.60
N GLU A 66 14.52 48.03 -30.55
CA GLU A 66 14.10 47.67 -29.18
C GLU A 66 12.59 47.39 -29.09
N ARG A 67 11.78 48.05 -29.94
CA ARG A 67 10.35 47.75 -30.06
C ARG A 67 10.12 46.40 -30.75
N ALA A 68 10.79 46.16 -31.88
CA ALA A 68 10.66 44.91 -32.63
C ALA A 68 11.12 43.69 -31.82
N GLU A 69 12.16 43.83 -31.00
CA GLU A 69 12.62 42.79 -30.07
C GLU A 69 11.55 42.46 -29.01
N ARG A 70 10.93 43.48 -28.41
CA ARG A 70 9.82 43.30 -27.45
C ARG A 70 8.60 42.69 -28.10
N ASP A 71 8.26 43.11 -29.32
CA ASP A 71 7.13 42.59 -30.08
C ASP A 71 7.35 41.12 -30.48
N LEU A 72 8.57 40.76 -30.90
CA LEU A 72 8.97 39.38 -31.14
C LEU A 72 8.86 38.53 -29.86
N THR A 73 9.38 39.03 -28.73
CA THR A 73 9.28 38.35 -27.44
C THR A 73 7.81 38.12 -27.06
N ALA A 74 6.95 39.13 -27.21
CA ALA A 74 5.51 39.00 -26.96
C ALA A 74 4.84 38.01 -27.91
N ALA A 75 5.24 37.97 -29.19
CA ALA A 75 4.72 37.03 -30.17
C ALA A 75 5.08 35.57 -29.80
N VAL A 76 6.31 35.31 -29.35
CA VAL A 76 6.73 33.98 -28.86
C VAL A 76 5.83 33.49 -27.72
N PHE A 77 5.57 34.34 -26.73
CA PHE A 77 4.69 33.99 -25.59
C PHE A 77 3.25 33.71 -26.03
N ARG A 78 2.72 34.49 -26.98
CA ARG A 78 1.36 34.29 -27.52
C ARG A 78 1.25 33.01 -28.36
N THR A 79 2.32 32.64 -29.07
CA THR A 79 2.35 31.48 -29.95
C THR A 79 2.46 30.17 -29.17
N TYR A 80 3.26 30.13 -28.10
CA TYR A 80 3.49 28.93 -27.28
C TYR A 80 2.65 28.91 -25.98
N LYS A 81 1.36 29.24 -26.11
CA LYS A 81 0.40 29.22 -24.99
C LYS A 81 -0.30 27.87 -24.77
N CYS A 82 -0.24 27.00 -25.77
CA CYS A 82 -0.87 25.69 -25.72
C CYS A 82 0.15 24.66 -25.25
N ILE A 83 -0.24 23.83 -24.28
CA ILE A 83 0.58 22.76 -23.73
C ILE A 83 -0.13 21.43 -23.81
N ALA A 84 0.66 20.35 -23.86
CA ALA A 84 0.14 19.00 -23.87
C ALA A 84 1.01 18.04 -23.07
N TRP A 85 0.37 17.07 -22.42
CA TRP A 85 1.06 16.05 -21.63
C TRP A 85 0.24 14.74 -21.61
N LEU A 86 0.87 13.68 -21.14
CA LEU A 86 0.24 12.37 -20.95
C LEU A 86 -0.52 12.33 -19.61
N ASP A 87 -1.83 12.13 -19.61
CA ASP A 87 -2.63 12.03 -18.39
C ASP A 87 -2.57 10.64 -17.73
N LYS A 88 -3.22 10.49 -16.58
CA LYS A 88 -3.30 9.23 -15.83
C LYS A 88 -3.94 8.06 -16.62
N THR A 89 -4.71 8.37 -17.67
CA THR A 89 -5.35 7.39 -18.57
C THR A 89 -4.49 7.04 -19.78
N ASN A 90 -3.25 7.54 -19.83
CA ASN A 90 -2.31 7.35 -20.94
C ASN A 90 -2.79 8.01 -22.25
N ASN A 91 -3.61 9.07 -22.14
CA ASN A 91 -4.06 9.90 -23.25
C ASN A 91 -3.37 11.27 -23.25
N ILE A 92 -3.24 11.89 -24.43
CA ILE A 92 -2.66 13.23 -24.54
C ILE A 92 -3.73 14.26 -24.17
N LYS A 93 -3.55 14.92 -23.02
CA LYS A 93 -4.36 16.06 -22.59
C LYS A 93 -3.74 17.34 -23.12
N LYS A 94 -4.57 18.22 -23.67
CA LYS A 94 -4.20 19.55 -24.16
C LYS A 94 -4.80 20.61 -23.25
N TYR A 95 -4.08 21.71 -23.06
CA TYR A 95 -4.54 22.84 -22.26
C TYR A 95 -4.04 24.14 -22.87
N ASP A 96 -4.95 25.11 -23.02
CA ASP A 96 -4.63 26.46 -23.46
C ASP A 96 -4.54 27.36 -22.22
N MET A 97 -3.37 27.94 -21.96
CA MET A 97 -3.14 28.85 -20.83
C MET A 97 -3.78 30.24 -21.04
N GLY A 98 -4.38 30.49 -22.21
CA GLY A 98 -4.99 31.77 -22.54
C GLY A 98 -3.94 32.80 -22.91
N HIS A 99 -3.96 33.96 -22.27
CA HIS A 99 -3.08 35.07 -22.63
C HIS A 99 -1.80 35.06 -21.78
N LEU A 100 -0.68 34.65 -22.39
CA LEU A 100 0.64 34.78 -21.78
C LEU A 100 1.26 36.12 -22.14
N THR A 101 1.81 36.81 -21.13
CA THR A 101 2.60 38.04 -21.33
C THR A 101 4.04 37.86 -20.85
N PRO A 102 5.03 38.46 -21.54
CA PRO A 102 6.42 38.41 -21.11
C PRO A 102 6.67 39.03 -19.72
N SER A 103 5.79 39.91 -19.27
CA SER A 103 5.88 40.54 -17.94
C SER A 103 5.61 39.58 -16.78
N SER A 104 5.03 38.40 -17.05
CA SER A 104 4.64 37.44 -16.01
C SER A 104 5.81 36.58 -15.48
N GLY A 105 6.98 36.61 -16.13
CA GLY A 105 8.14 35.84 -15.67
C GLY A 105 9.39 36.07 -16.52
N SER A 106 10.54 35.60 -16.06
CA SER A 106 11.83 35.84 -16.72
C SER A 106 12.04 35.01 -17.99
N SER A 107 11.29 33.92 -18.16
CA SER A 107 11.35 33.03 -19.32
C SER A 107 10.00 32.39 -19.58
N LEU A 108 9.77 31.97 -20.84
CA LEU A 108 8.57 31.23 -21.22
C LEU A 108 8.43 29.95 -20.39
N SER A 109 9.52 29.20 -20.18
CA SER A 109 9.52 28.01 -19.32
C SER A 109 9.02 28.31 -17.91
N GLN A 110 9.51 29.40 -17.28
CA GLN A 110 9.08 29.76 -15.94
C GLN A 110 7.58 30.12 -15.89
N VAL A 111 7.11 30.90 -16.87
CA VAL A 111 5.69 31.26 -16.94
C VAL A 111 4.82 30.03 -17.17
N ILE A 112 5.25 29.11 -18.04
CA ILE A 112 4.56 27.83 -18.26
C ILE A 112 4.52 27.02 -16.96
N PHE A 113 5.64 26.84 -16.26
CA PHE A 113 5.69 26.10 -14.99
C PHE A 113 4.84 26.75 -13.88
N GLN A 114 4.78 28.08 -13.80
CA GLN A 114 3.95 28.80 -12.82
C GLN A 114 2.45 28.63 -13.09
N ASN A 115 2.05 28.62 -14.36
CA ASN A 115 0.65 28.36 -14.75
C ASN A 115 0.29 26.87 -14.62
N LEU A 116 1.29 26.00 -14.73
CA LEU A 116 1.22 24.56 -14.50
C LEU A 116 1.23 24.22 -13.01
N GLY A 117 0.26 24.75 -12.27
CA GLY A 117 0.04 24.40 -10.87
C GLY A 117 -0.45 22.95 -10.68
N PRO A 118 -0.52 22.47 -9.42
CA PRO A 118 -1.02 21.14 -9.06
C PRO A 118 -2.46 20.86 -9.55
N SER A 119 -3.22 21.92 -9.82
CA SER A 119 -4.60 21.89 -10.29
C SER A 119 -4.72 21.60 -11.80
N VAL A 120 -3.67 21.86 -12.59
CA VAL A 120 -3.71 21.81 -14.06
C VAL A 120 -3.05 20.54 -14.58
N LEU A 121 -1.82 20.25 -14.13
CA LEU A 121 -1.20 18.94 -14.32
C LEU A 121 -1.65 18.07 -13.16
N ASP A 122 -2.28 16.93 -13.47
CA ASP A 122 -2.68 15.93 -12.48
C ASP A 122 -1.47 15.55 -11.58
N GLU A 123 -1.35 16.21 -10.43
CA GLU A 123 -0.31 16.05 -9.41
C GLU A 123 1.14 16.27 -9.90
N VAL A 124 1.53 17.53 -10.11
CA VAL A 124 2.95 17.93 -9.98
C VAL A 124 3.23 18.12 -8.50
N SER A 125 4.25 17.40 -7.99
CA SER A 125 4.58 17.48 -6.57
C SER A 125 6.08 17.65 -6.33
N ASP A 126 6.41 18.48 -5.33
CA ASP A 126 7.76 18.63 -4.81
C ASP A 126 8.22 17.40 -4.01
N GLY A 127 7.29 16.56 -3.56
CA GLY A 127 7.55 15.32 -2.84
C GLY A 127 6.31 14.43 -2.78
N VAL A 128 6.50 13.14 -2.50
CA VAL A 128 5.38 12.18 -2.47
C VAL A 128 5.38 11.47 -1.13
N SER A 129 4.20 11.04 -0.65
CA SER A 129 4.11 10.19 0.54
C SER A 129 4.63 8.78 0.24
N ALA A 130 5.31 8.17 1.21
CA ALA A 130 5.79 6.79 1.12
C ALA A 130 4.64 5.80 0.83
N LEU A 131 3.43 6.07 1.31
CA LEU A 131 2.24 5.25 1.05
C LEU A 131 1.90 5.17 -0.44
N LYS A 132 2.25 6.17 -1.25
CA LYS A 132 2.04 6.11 -2.70
C LYS A 132 2.92 5.03 -3.34
N ILE A 133 4.14 4.84 -2.83
CA ILE A 133 5.05 3.77 -3.26
C ILE A 133 4.46 2.42 -2.86
N VAL A 134 4.00 2.27 -1.61
CA VAL A 134 3.37 1.04 -1.10
C VAL A 134 2.12 0.67 -1.89
N ASN A 135 1.21 1.63 -2.12
CA ASN A 135 -0.05 1.40 -2.84
C ASN A 135 0.15 1.13 -4.34
N ASN A 136 1.30 1.48 -4.91
CA ASN A 136 1.64 1.22 -6.32
C ASN A 136 2.80 0.24 -6.44
N TRP A 137 3.01 -0.60 -5.42
CA TRP A 137 4.08 -1.58 -5.40
C TRP A 137 3.88 -2.62 -6.53
N PRO A 138 4.91 -2.94 -7.33
CA PRO A 138 4.79 -3.96 -8.36
C PRO A 138 4.52 -5.35 -7.74
N PRO A 139 3.44 -6.05 -8.11
CA PRO A 139 3.01 -7.28 -7.43
C PRO A 139 3.99 -8.45 -7.57
N THR A 140 4.87 -8.40 -8.57
CA THR A 140 5.86 -9.46 -8.86
C THR A 140 7.20 -9.23 -8.16
N LYS A 141 7.36 -8.12 -7.43
CA LYS A 141 8.65 -7.71 -6.85
C LYS A 141 8.65 -7.84 -5.33
N ASN A 142 9.56 -8.67 -4.81
CA ASN A 142 9.81 -8.76 -3.37
C ASN A 142 10.59 -7.55 -2.82
N HIS A 143 11.39 -6.92 -3.66
CA HIS A 143 12.13 -5.70 -3.38
C HIS A 143 12.10 -4.79 -4.61
N TRP A 144 12.28 -3.49 -4.39
CA TRP A 144 12.26 -2.51 -5.46
C TRP A 144 13.49 -1.60 -5.38
N THR A 145 14.35 -1.62 -6.40
CA THR A 145 15.57 -0.80 -6.39
C THR A 145 15.23 0.68 -6.37
N VAL A 146 15.99 1.48 -5.61
CA VAL A 146 15.70 2.91 -5.43
C VAL A 146 15.71 3.65 -6.77
N LYS A 147 16.66 3.32 -7.65
CA LYS A 147 16.70 3.82 -9.03
C LYS A 147 15.39 3.54 -9.78
N SER A 148 14.90 2.30 -9.73
CA SER A 148 13.69 1.93 -10.47
C SER A 148 12.41 2.47 -9.83
N VAL A 149 12.40 2.74 -8.53
CA VAL A 149 11.33 3.51 -7.87
C VAL A 149 11.27 4.90 -8.48
N ARG A 150 12.39 5.64 -8.48
CA ARG A 150 12.48 6.97 -9.09
C ARG A 150 12.02 6.94 -10.55
N ASP A 151 12.54 6.00 -11.33
CA ASP A 151 12.26 5.87 -12.75
C ASP A 151 10.76 5.60 -13.02
N ALA A 152 10.08 4.87 -12.13
CA ALA A 152 8.66 4.59 -12.27
C ALA A 152 7.77 5.83 -12.17
N PHE A 153 8.15 6.85 -11.40
CA PHE A 153 7.44 8.14 -11.38
C PHE A 153 7.50 8.85 -12.73
N PHE A 154 8.55 8.60 -13.53
CA PHE A 154 8.73 9.18 -14.85
C PHE A 154 8.23 8.30 -16.01
N SER A 155 7.92 7.03 -15.76
CA SER A 155 7.40 6.10 -16.76
C SER A 155 5.91 5.79 -16.62
N THR A 156 5.36 5.88 -15.40
CA THR A 156 4.02 5.35 -15.04
C THR A 156 3.01 6.48 -14.88
N PRO A 157 1.96 6.56 -15.75
CA PRO A 157 1.05 7.71 -15.73
C PRO A 157 0.21 7.85 -14.45
N LYS A 158 0.04 6.77 -13.68
CA LYS A 158 -0.70 6.78 -12.42
C LYS A 158 0.07 7.44 -11.26
N LEU A 159 1.39 7.55 -11.39
CA LEU A 159 2.23 8.18 -10.39
C LEU A 159 2.33 9.69 -10.64
N PRO A 160 2.41 10.51 -9.57
CA PRO A 160 2.64 11.95 -9.68
C PRO A 160 3.90 12.27 -10.46
N ARG A 161 3.94 13.44 -11.11
CA ARG A 161 5.14 13.93 -11.78
C ARG A 161 6.02 14.65 -10.77
N LEU A 162 7.22 14.10 -10.54
CA LEU A 162 8.20 14.71 -9.64
C LEU A 162 8.90 15.88 -10.33
N LEU A 163 8.93 17.05 -9.68
CA LEU A 163 9.71 18.20 -10.16
C LEU A 163 11.22 17.96 -10.00
N LYS A 164 11.61 17.29 -8.92
CA LYS A 164 12.99 16.96 -8.60
C LYS A 164 13.11 15.45 -8.44
N GLY A 165 13.97 14.81 -9.23
CA GLY A 165 14.17 13.36 -9.12
C GLY A 165 14.67 12.93 -7.74
N ASP A 166 15.42 13.79 -7.06
CA ASP A 166 15.99 13.51 -5.73
C ASP A 166 14.97 13.61 -4.59
N SER A 167 13.79 14.19 -4.80
CA SER A 167 12.78 14.28 -3.73
C SER A 167 12.27 12.92 -3.26
N ILE A 168 12.46 11.87 -4.07
CA ILE A 168 12.17 10.49 -3.68
C ILE A 168 13.03 10.02 -2.49
N LYS A 169 14.24 10.59 -2.31
CA LYS A 169 15.10 10.27 -1.17
C LYS A 169 14.41 10.63 0.14
N ARG A 170 13.83 11.83 0.20
CA ARG A 170 13.04 12.27 1.36
C ARG A 170 11.85 11.34 1.62
N THR A 171 11.12 11.00 0.55
CA THR A 171 9.98 10.06 0.65
C THR A 171 10.39 8.71 1.22
N ILE A 172 11.53 8.16 0.80
CA ILE A 172 12.06 6.89 1.31
C ILE A 172 12.50 7.04 2.77
N ALA A 173 13.22 8.11 3.11
CA ALA A 173 13.64 8.40 4.49
C ALA A 173 12.44 8.46 5.45
N ASP A 174 11.42 9.23 5.09
CA ASP A 174 10.19 9.36 5.88
C ASP A 174 9.46 8.00 5.98
N GLY A 175 9.41 7.24 4.88
CA GLY A 175 8.80 5.91 4.85
C GLY A 175 9.52 4.88 5.71
N VAL A 176 10.85 4.96 5.79
CA VAL A 176 11.69 4.10 6.64
C VAL A 176 11.49 4.43 8.11
N MET A 177 11.46 5.72 8.44
CA MET A 177 11.22 6.20 9.81
C MET A 177 9.83 5.81 10.30
N ALA A 178 8.81 5.94 9.44
CA ALA A 178 7.43 5.54 9.75
C ALA A 178 7.21 4.02 9.79
N GLY A 179 8.17 3.22 9.28
CA GLY A 179 8.06 1.76 9.22
C GLY A 179 7.20 1.23 8.07
N HIS A 180 6.90 2.06 7.07
CA HIS A 180 6.23 1.62 5.83
C HIS A 180 7.19 0.96 4.84
N LEU A 181 8.47 1.31 4.91
CA LEU A 181 9.52 0.82 4.01
C LEU A 181 10.73 0.37 4.82
N GLY A 182 11.46 -0.63 4.33
CA GLY A 182 12.81 -0.97 4.82
C GLY A 182 13.85 -0.61 3.78
N TYR A 183 14.92 0.10 4.17
CA TYR A 183 16.03 0.41 3.27
C TYR A 183 17.08 -0.70 3.32
N CYS A 184 17.47 -1.19 2.15
CA CYS A 184 18.30 -2.38 1.99
C CYS A 184 19.45 -2.16 1.01
N ALA A 185 20.57 -2.85 1.26
CA ALA A 185 21.59 -3.09 0.24
C ALA A 185 21.22 -4.33 -0.57
N LEU A 186 21.34 -4.24 -1.89
CA LEU A 186 21.20 -5.34 -2.82
C LEU A 186 22.57 -6.01 -3.00
N ARG A 187 22.63 -7.33 -2.81
CA ARG A 187 23.84 -8.12 -3.07
C ARG A 187 23.85 -8.61 -4.52
N ALA A 188 25.03 -8.98 -5.00
CA ALA A 188 25.21 -9.51 -6.36
C ALA A 188 24.43 -10.82 -6.64
N ASP A 189 24.04 -11.55 -5.58
CA ASP A 189 23.20 -12.75 -5.67
C ASP A 189 21.69 -12.45 -5.76
N GLY A 190 21.30 -11.17 -5.74
CA GLY A 190 19.91 -10.72 -5.75
C GLY A 190 19.23 -10.73 -4.37
N SER A 191 19.92 -11.15 -3.31
CA SER A 191 19.43 -11.06 -1.95
C SER A 191 19.54 -9.62 -1.43
N VAL A 192 18.60 -9.24 -0.57
CA VAL A 192 18.59 -7.94 0.09
C VAL A 192 19.04 -8.07 1.54
N LYS A 193 19.88 -7.13 1.99
CA LYS A 193 20.27 -6.99 3.40
C LYS A 193 19.62 -5.73 3.96
N LEU A 194 18.79 -5.88 4.98
CA LEU A 194 18.18 -4.74 5.68
C LEU A 194 19.27 -3.89 6.33
N LEU A 195 19.26 -2.59 6.04
CA LEU A 195 20.19 -1.61 6.60
C LEU A 195 19.52 -0.71 7.64
N ARG A 196 18.28 -0.27 7.39
CA ARG A 196 17.51 0.64 8.25
C ARG A 196 16.02 0.31 8.19
N PHE A 197 15.36 0.33 9.35
CA PHE A 197 13.90 0.17 9.48
C PHE A 197 13.41 0.71 10.82
N LYS A 198 12.39 1.59 10.80
CA LYS A 198 11.89 2.35 11.97
C LYS A 198 13.01 3.14 12.67
N GLU A 199 13.90 3.70 11.87
CA GLU A 199 15.08 4.43 12.29
C GLU A 199 15.18 5.74 11.49
N SER A 200 15.80 6.77 12.07
CA SER A 200 16.03 8.03 11.36
C SER A 200 17.05 7.83 10.23
N LEU A 201 16.76 8.41 9.08
CA LEU A 201 17.57 8.33 7.87
C LEU A 201 17.56 9.69 7.18
N SER A 202 18.72 10.20 6.77
CA SER A 202 18.81 11.45 6.02
C SER A 202 18.79 11.23 4.51
N GLU A 203 18.41 12.24 3.74
CA GLU A 203 18.42 12.17 2.26
C GLU A 203 19.81 11.88 1.69
N GLY A 204 20.87 12.35 2.35
CA GLY A 204 22.26 12.15 1.92
C GLY A 204 22.74 10.70 2.05
N GLU A 205 22.14 9.92 2.95
CA GLU A 205 22.45 8.50 3.13
C GLU A 205 21.75 7.59 2.12
N ILE A 206 20.80 8.13 1.35
CA ILE A 206 20.05 7.37 0.34
C ILE A 206 20.74 7.52 -1.01
N ASP A 207 21.25 6.39 -1.50
CA ASP A 207 21.80 6.27 -2.84
C ASP A 207 20.71 5.86 -3.86
N LEU A 208 20.73 6.50 -5.04
CA LEU A 208 19.85 6.23 -6.17
C LEU A 208 20.47 5.26 -7.19
N SER A 209 21.53 4.55 -6.82
CA SER A 209 22.14 3.49 -7.62
C SER A 209 21.28 2.22 -7.65
N GLU A 210 21.72 1.22 -8.43
CA GLU A 210 21.04 -0.10 -8.48
C GLU A 210 21.42 -1.01 -7.31
N ASP A 211 22.42 -0.61 -6.52
CA ASP A 211 22.95 -1.38 -5.39
C ASP A 211 22.08 -1.28 -4.14
N PHE A 212 21.06 -0.41 -4.16
CA PHE A 212 20.16 -0.22 -3.03
C PHE A 212 18.70 -0.41 -3.44
N ALA A 213 17.93 -0.98 -2.52
CA ALA A 213 16.53 -1.30 -2.71
C ALA A 213 15.72 -0.98 -1.47
N ILE A 214 14.41 -0.88 -1.66
CA ILE A 214 13.42 -0.84 -0.61
C ILE A 214 12.63 -2.14 -0.59
N VAL A 215 12.15 -2.52 0.60
CA VAL A 215 11.17 -3.59 0.82
C VAL A 215 9.96 -3.03 1.56
N ASN A 216 8.82 -3.73 1.49
CA ASN A 216 7.63 -3.35 2.26
C ASN A 216 7.89 -3.44 3.77
N GLY A 217 7.12 -2.67 4.54
CA GLY A 217 7.24 -2.59 6.00
C GLY A 217 7.14 -3.95 6.69
N ASP A 218 6.20 -4.79 6.28
CA ASP A 218 6.02 -6.14 6.86
C ASP A 218 7.24 -7.03 6.59
N THR A 219 7.76 -7.00 5.37
CA THR A 219 8.99 -7.72 5.00
C THR A 219 10.18 -7.20 5.79
N ALA A 220 10.32 -5.89 5.95
CA ALA A 220 11.37 -5.29 6.76
C ALA A 220 11.26 -5.70 8.24
N GLN A 221 10.05 -5.74 8.79
CA GLN A 221 9.77 -6.18 10.15
C GLN A 221 10.17 -7.65 10.34
N GLN A 222 9.77 -8.53 9.43
CA GLN A 222 10.15 -9.95 9.43
C GLN A 222 11.66 -10.17 9.23
N MET A 223 12.34 -9.32 8.43
CA MET A 223 13.80 -9.40 8.29
C MET A 223 14.53 -8.95 9.56
N LYS A 224 13.97 -7.97 10.30
CA LYS A 224 14.53 -7.47 11.57
C LYS A 224 14.31 -8.46 12.71
N GLU A 225 13.12 -9.05 12.79
CA GLU A 225 12.80 -10.10 13.75
C GLU A 225 12.14 -11.28 13.01
N PRO A 226 12.92 -12.29 12.60
CA PRO A 226 12.40 -13.45 11.90
C PRO A 226 11.27 -14.16 12.67
N PRO A 227 10.25 -14.70 11.97
CA PRO A 227 9.19 -15.49 12.60
C PRO A 227 9.74 -16.60 13.48
N ARG A 228 9.30 -16.63 14.74
CA ARG A 228 9.68 -17.63 15.73
C ARG A 228 8.45 -18.02 16.52
N LEU A 229 8.42 -19.27 17.00
CA LEU A 229 7.35 -19.75 17.85
C LEU A 229 7.19 -18.83 19.08
N SER A 230 5.99 -18.25 19.22
CA SER A 230 5.65 -17.35 20.32
C SER A 230 4.60 -17.96 21.24
N ARG A 231 3.58 -18.61 20.65
CA ARG A 231 2.41 -19.14 21.34
C ARG A 231 1.98 -20.49 20.78
N LEU A 232 1.44 -21.33 21.66
CA LEU A 232 0.79 -22.60 21.33
C LEU A 232 -0.65 -22.55 21.84
N ASP A 233 -1.58 -23.13 21.09
CA ASP A 233 -2.95 -23.39 21.51
C ASP A 233 -3.27 -24.87 21.34
N VAL A 234 -3.88 -25.49 22.35
CA VAL A 234 -4.50 -26.81 22.22
C VAL A 234 -5.97 -26.63 21.86
N VAL A 235 -6.41 -27.32 20.80
CA VAL A 235 -7.78 -27.23 20.28
C VAL A 235 -8.49 -28.60 20.38
N PRO A 236 -9.67 -28.66 21.02
CA PRO A 236 -10.29 -27.62 21.85
C PRO A 236 -9.52 -27.41 23.16
N ASN A 237 -9.62 -26.21 23.74
CA ASN A 237 -8.97 -25.87 25.01
C ASN A 237 -9.67 -26.50 26.24
N SER A 238 -10.85 -27.09 26.04
CA SER A 238 -11.51 -27.92 27.04
C SER A 238 -12.47 -28.92 26.40
N THR A 239 -12.66 -30.07 27.05
CA THR A 239 -13.60 -31.10 26.59
C THR A 239 -14.04 -32.03 27.74
N SER A 240 -15.06 -32.85 27.50
CA SER A 240 -15.54 -33.87 28.43
C SER A 240 -15.43 -35.25 27.79
N VAL A 241 -14.83 -36.22 28.50
CA VAL A 241 -14.55 -37.57 27.99
C VAL A 241 -15.01 -38.60 29.02
N HIS A 242 -15.75 -39.62 28.62
CA HIS A 242 -16.11 -40.71 29.54
C HIS A 242 -14.88 -41.58 29.86
N VAL A 243 -14.85 -42.22 31.04
CA VAL A 243 -13.78 -43.16 31.41
C VAL A 243 -13.51 -44.18 30.31
N SER A 244 -12.23 -44.45 30.06
CA SER A 244 -11.76 -45.36 28.99
C SER A 244 -12.18 -44.96 27.57
N LYS A 245 -12.71 -43.75 27.34
CA LYS A 245 -12.90 -43.20 25.99
C LYS A 245 -11.74 -42.32 25.59
N GLN A 246 -11.65 -42.08 24.29
CA GLN A 246 -10.57 -41.33 23.67
C GLN A 246 -11.08 -40.02 23.07
N PHE A 247 -10.20 -39.01 23.03
CA PHE A 247 -10.45 -37.73 22.38
C PHE A 247 -9.17 -37.21 21.72
N GLN A 248 -9.30 -36.71 20.49
CA GLN A 248 -8.17 -36.20 19.71
C GLN A 248 -8.02 -34.69 19.92
N PHE A 249 -6.86 -34.27 20.41
CA PHE A 249 -6.47 -32.87 20.46
C PHE A 249 -5.62 -32.48 19.25
N GLN A 250 -5.65 -31.21 18.90
CA GLN A 250 -4.76 -30.60 17.91
C GLN A 250 -3.98 -29.46 18.56
N VAL A 251 -2.84 -29.12 17.97
CA VAL A 251 -2.04 -27.97 18.37
C VAL A 251 -1.96 -27.00 17.22
N HIS A 252 -2.26 -25.73 17.49
CA HIS A 252 -1.93 -24.62 16.61
C HIS A 252 -0.78 -23.83 17.23
N ALA A 253 0.28 -23.65 16.45
CA ALA A 253 1.40 -22.79 16.81
C ALA A 253 1.26 -21.44 16.11
N PHE A 254 1.65 -20.39 16.82
CA PHE A 254 1.64 -19.03 16.33
C PHE A 254 3.00 -18.38 16.55
N ASP A 255 3.41 -17.55 15.59
CA ASP A 255 4.61 -16.72 15.72
C ASP A 255 4.32 -15.43 16.54
N GLN A 256 5.30 -14.55 16.67
CA GLN A 256 5.17 -13.27 17.37
C GLN A 256 4.23 -12.27 16.68
N TYR A 257 3.77 -12.57 15.46
CA TYR A 257 2.86 -11.77 14.65
C TYR A 257 1.46 -12.40 14.58
N ASP A 258 1.18 -13.40 15.44
CA ASP A 258 -0.06 -14.19 15.47
C ASP A 258 -0.37 -14.91 14.15
N GLN A 259 0.64 -15.15 13.31
CA GLN A 259 0.50 -15.99 12.12
C GLN A 259 0.73 -17.46 12.46
N LEU A 260 0.05 -18.36 11.74
CA LEU A 260 0.27 -19.80 11.89
C LEU A 260 1.74 -20.14 11.64
N PHE A 261 2.31 -20.88 12.58
CA PHE A 261 3.72 -21.25 12.60
C PHE A 261 3.86 -22.78 12.68
N ASP A 262 4.97 -23.30 12.16
CA ASP A 262 5.27 -24.72 12.33
C ASP A 262 5.75 -24.99 13.75
N ALA A 263 4.97 -25.77 14.51
CA ALA A 263 5.29 -26.16 15.87
C ALA A 263 6.51 -27.11 15.95
N GLY A 264 6.90 -27.75 14.84
CA GLY A 264 7.91 -28.81 14.87
C GLY A 264 7.45 -30.02 15.69
N THR A 265 8.35 -30.57 16.51
CA THR A 265 8.04 -31.75 17.34
C THR A 265 7.31 -31.33 18.62
N VAL A 266 6.05 -31.73 18.74
CA VAL A 266 5.22 -31.51 19.94
C VAL A 266 5.38 -32.67 20.92
N VAL A 267 5.66 -32.35 22.18
CA VAL A 267 5.69 -33.31 23.28
C VAL A 267 4.39 -33.20 24.08
N TRP A 268 3.59 -34.26 24.03
CA TRP A 268 2.33 -34.34 24.76
C TRP A 268 2.51 -34.90 26.16
N GLY A 269 1.78 -34.34 27.12
CA GLY A 269 1.64 -34.82 28.48
C GLY A 269 0.18 -34.86 28.89
N ALA A 270 -0.17 -35.72 29.85
CA ALA A 270 -1.52 -35.78 30.38
C ALA A 270 -1.55 -36.10 31.87
N SER A 271 -2.57 -35.60 32.55
CA SER A 271 -2.97 -36.02 33.90
C SER A 271 -4.36 -36.66 33.85
N GLY A 272 -4.64 -37.63 34.73
CA GLY A 272 -5.93 -38.33 34.75
C GLY A 272 -6.19 -39.27 33.55
N GLY A 273 -5.16 -39.60 32.78
CA GLY A 273 -5.20 -40.48 31.61
C GLY A 273 -3.83 -40.62 30.94
N GLU A 274 -3.80 -41.19 29.74
CA GLU A 274 -2.62 -41.28 28.88
C GLU A 274 -2.86 -40.53 27.57
N ILE A 275 -1.81 -39.93 26.99
CA ILE A 275 -1.90 -39.25 25.70
C ILE A 275 -0.77 -39.70 24.78
N THR A 276 -1.09 -39.91 23.51
CA THR A 276 -0.09 -40.28 22.49
C THR A 276 0.64 -39.06 21.96
N ASN A 277 1.76 -39.26 21.26
CA ASN A 277 2.52 -38.19 20.60
C ASN A 277 1.73 -37.48 19.47
N ASP A 278 0.64 -38.11 18.99
CA ASP A 278 -0.25 -37.50 17.99
C ASP A 278 -1.40 -36.71 18.64
N GLY A 279 -1.45 -36.60 19.98
CA GLY A 279 -2.48 -35.86 20.70
C GLY A 279 -3.77 -36.62 20.99
N LEU A 280 -3.78 -37.95 20.81
CA LEU A 280 -4.92 -38.80 21.18
C LEU A 280 -4.89 -39.11 22.68
N PHE A 281 -5.78 -38.48 23.45
CA PHE A 281 -5.95 -38.70 24.89
C PHE A 281 -6.87 -39.88 25.15
N THR A 282 -6.54 -40.73 26.12
CA THR A 282 -7.36 -41.83 26.65
C THR A 282 -7.64 -41.57 28.13
N ALA A 283 -8.92 -41.41 28.49
CA ALA A 283 -9.33 -41.12 29.87
C ALA A 283 -9.08 -42.31 30.81
N GLY A 284 -8.59 -42.02 32.02
CA GLY A 284 -8.39 -43.01 33.08
C GLY A 284 -9.69 -43.61 33.61
N ALA A 285 -9.56 -44.53 34.58
CA ALA A 285 -10.69 -45.25 35.17
C ALA A 285 -11.47 -44.46 36.25
N ALA A 286 -10.90 -43.36 36.75
CA ALA A 286 -11.52 -42.51 37.77
C ALA A 286 -12.10 -41.24 37.15
N PRO A 287 -13.35 -40.86 37.48
CA PRO A 287 -13.92 -39.57 37.10
C PRO A 287 -13.20 -38.42 37.81
N GLY A 288 -13.17 -37.23 37.20
CA GLY A 288 -12.50 -36.06 37.79
C GLY A 288 -12.00 -35.06 36.76
N VAL A 289 -11.15 -34.14 37.22
CA VAL A 289 -10.46 -33.18 36.36
C VAL A 289 -9.15 -33.80 35.89
N ALA A 290 -8.94 -33.75 34.58
CA ALA A 290 -7.76 -34.18 33.87
C ALA A 290 -7.23 -33.02 33.02
N GLU A 291 -6.03 -33.16 32.50
CA GLU A 291 -5.38 -32.13 31.71
C GLU A 291 -4.60 -32.78 30.58
N ALA A 292 -4.67 -32.21 29.38
CA ALA A 292 -3.72 -32.49 28.31
C ALA A 292 -2.83 -31.26 28.10
N SER A 293 -1.51 -31.46 28.06
CA SER A 293 -0.54 -30.41 27.79
C SER A 293 0.27 -30.73 26.54
N ALA A 294 0.49 -29.71 25.71
CA ALA A 294 1.36 -29.75 24.55
C ALA A 294 2.55 -28.83 24.78
N ASN A 295 3.76 -29.35 24.58
CA ASN A 295 5.00 -28.64 24.84
C ASN A 295 5.88 -28.60 23.59
N VAL A 296 6.42 -27.43 23.27
CA VAL A 296 7.45 -27.24 22.23
C VAL A 296 8.50 -26.28 22.78
N GLY A 297 9.71 -26.78 23.02
CA GLY A 297 10.78 -25.99 23.64
C GLY A 297 10.38 -25.47 25.03
N ASP A 298 10.29 -24.16 25.18
CA ASP A 298 9.86 -23.45 26.40
C ASP A 298 8.38 -23.07 26.41
N LYS A 299 7.64 -23.39 25.33
CA LYS A 299 6.21 -23.06 25.19
C LYS A 299 5.35 -24.25 25.61
N THR A 300 4.33 -23.96 26.41
CA THR A 300 3.34 -24.93 26.88
C THR A 300 1.94 -24.42 26.61
N ALA A 301 1.08 -25.29 26.10
CA ALA A 301 -0.35 -25.05 25.99
C ALA A 301 -1.11 -26.18 26.70
N VAL A 302 -2.26 -25.84 27.28
CA VAL A 302 -3.01 -26.74 28.15
C VAL A 302 -4.47 -26.77 27.73
N ALA A 303 -5.06 -27.97 27.75
CA ALA A 303 -6.49 -28.18 27.62
C ALA A 303 -7.06 -28.90 28.85
N ALA A 304 -8.16 -28.37 29.37
CA ALA A 304 -8.87 -28.93 30.53
C ALA A 304 -9.79 -30.08 30.11
N ILE A 305 -9.73 -31.20 30.81
CA ILE A 305 -10.53 -32.39 30.51
C ILE A 305 -11.41 -32.71 31.72
N THR A 306 -12.69 -32.92 31.50
CA THR A 306 -13.59 -33.45 32.53
C THR A 306 -13.86 -34.93 32.24
N VAL A 307 -13.34 -35.82 33.08
CA VAL A 307 -13.55 -37.27 32.98
C VAL A 307 -14.88 -37.65 33.64
N LEU A 308 -15.81 -38.17 32.84
CA LEU A 308 -17.15 -38.57 33.29
C LEU A 308 -17.21 -40.08 33.55
N GLU A 309 -18.00 -40.50 34.54
CA GLU A 309 -18.20 -41.92 34.88
C GLU A 309 -18.69 -42.77 33.70
N LYS A 310 -18.47 -44.09 33.81
CA LYS A 310 -18.98 -45.07 32.85
C LYS A 310 -20.50 -45.12 33.00
N SER A 311 -21.25 -44.79 31.96
CA SER A 311 -22.70 -44.95 31.96
C SER A 311 -23.06 -46.43 31.80
N ASP A 312 -23.01 -47.21 32.88
CA ASP A 312 -23.73 -48.47 32.99
C ASP A 312 -25.15 -48.13 33.48
N HIS A 313 -26.19 -48.52 32.74
CA HIS A 313 -27.51 -49.04 33.20
C HIS A 313 -28.54 -49.06 32.06
N SER A 314 -29.02 -50.27 31.75
CA SER A 314 -30.20 -50.60 30.94
C SER A 314 -31.47 -50.70 31.79
N GLY A 315 -32.53 -49.96 31.43
CA GLY A 315 -33.95 -50.36 31.60
C GLY A 315 -34.75 -49.81 32.80
N GLY A 316 -35.79 -48.99 32.51
CA GLY A 316 -37.10 -49.06 33.19
C GLY A 316 -37.64 -47.87 34.03
N SER A 317 -38.29 -46.90 33.36
CA SER A 317 -39.46 -46.08 33.78
C SER A 317 -39.48 -45.18 35.05
N SER A 318 -39.57 -43.87 34.79
CA SER A 318 -40.30 -42.76 35.49
C SER A 318 -39.85 -42.36 36.90
N GLY A 319 -39.37 -41.14 37.18
CA GLY A 319 -39.20 -39.94 36.37
C GLY A 319 -38.47 -38.80 37.10
N ALA A 320 -38.04 -37.83 36.29
CA ALA A 320 -37.67 -36.44 36.60
C ALA A 320 -36.39 -36.13 37.43
N SER A 321 -35.24 -36.03 36.73
CA SER A 321 -34.51 -34.76 36.56
C SER A 321 -33.48 -34.92 35.44
N GLY A 322 -33.68 -34.19 34.33
CA GLY A 322 -33.15 -34.50 33.00
C GLY A 322 -31.67 -34.15 32.80
N THR A 323 -30.92 -35.14 32.36
CA THR A 323 -29.59 -35.03 31.75
C THR A 323 -29.64 -34.18 30.48
N GLN A 324 -29.05 -32.99 30.53
CA GLN A 324 -29.01 -32.08 29.39
C GLN A 324 -27.86 -32.49 28.45
N LYS A 325 -28.18 -33.25 27.39
CA LYS A 325 -27.25 -33.60 26.31
C LYS A 325 -26.84 -32.33 25.56
N THR A 326 -25.54 -32.05 25.48
CA THR A 326 -24.99 -30.90 24.76
C THR A 326 -24.37 -31.34 23.43
N ILE A 327 -24.63 -30.58 22.37
CA ILE A 327 -24.08 -30.78 21.02
C ILE A 327 -23.07 -29.65 20.78
N GLN A 328 -21.84 -29.97 20.37
CA GLN A 328 -20.77 -29.00 20.10
C GLN A 328 -20.18 -29.22 18.70
N TRP A 329 -19.98 -28.12 17.96
CA TRP A 329 -19.40 -28.12 16.60
C TRP A 329 -18.55 -26.85 16.42
N SER A 330 -17.38 -26.98 15.79
CA SER A 330 -16.50 -25.86 15.42
C SER A 330 -16.02 -26.01 13.97
N GLY A 331 -15.85 -24.89 13.27
CA GLY A 331 -15.41 -24.84 11.89
C GLY A 331 -15.56 -23.45 11.30
N GLU A 332 -14.79 -23.15 10.25
CA GLU A 332 -14.90 -21.89 9.51
C GLU A 332 -16.14 -21.92 8.61
N ILE A 333 -16.94 -20.85 8.64
CA ILE A 333 -18.12 -20.70 7.79
C ILE A 333 -17.86 -19.54 6.83
N PRO A 334 -17.71 -19.81 5.51
CA PRO A 334 -17.60 -18.76 4.51
C PRO A 334 -18.79 -17.81 4.56
N ALA A 335 -18.57 -16.51 4.35
CA ALA A 335 -19.59 -15.47 4.45
C ALA A 335 -20.86 -15.78 3.63
N GLN A 336 -20.72 -16.37 2.43
CA GLN A 336 -21.85 -16.72 1.57
C GLN A 336 -22.75 -17.84 2.16
N LYS A 337 -22.29 -18.57 3.18
CA LYS A 337 -23.00 -19.69 3.80
C LYS A 337 -23.58 -19.36 5.18
N TRP A 338 -23.41 -18.14 5.70
CA TRP A 338 -23.90 -17.75 7.02
C TRP A 338 -25.41 -17.94 7.19
N ASN A 339 -26.20 -17.52 6.19
CA ASN A 339 -27.65 -17.68 6.24
C ASN A 339 -28.06 -19.18 6.22
N GLN A 340 -27.35 -20.01 5.45
CA GLN A 340 -27.61 -21.45 5.43
C GLN A 340 -27.26 -22.12 6.76
N PHE A 341 -26.17 -21.70 7.40
CA PHE A 341 -25.81 -22.18 8.74
C PHE A 341 -26.87 -21.80 9.77
N TYR A 342 -27.31 -20.54 9.76
CA TYR A 342 -28.39 -20.08 10.62
C TYR A 342 -29.67 -20.91 10.41
N MET A 343 -30.15 -21.03 9.17
CA MET A 343 -31.39 -21.74 8.83
C MET A 343 -31.34 -23.25 9.09
N LYS A 344 -30.23 -23.93 8.76
CA LYS A 344 -30.16 -25.39 8.83
C LYS A 344 -29.68 -25.91 10.18
N VAL A 345 -28.89 -25.13 10.91
CA VAL A 345 -28.24 -25.54 12.16
C VAL A 345 -28.81 -24.75 13.34
N LEU A 346 -28.66 -23.42 13.34
CA LEU A 346 -29.02 -22.62 14.52
C LEU A 346 -30.53 -22.58 14.77
N VAL A 347 -31.39 -22.47 13.75
CA VAL A 347 -32.86 -22.47 13.92
C VAL A 347 -33.37 -23.72 14.66
N LYS A 348 -32.73 -24.87 14.42
CA LYS A 348 -33.10 -26.13 15.10
C LYS A 348 -32.66 -26.18 16.57
N LEU A 349 -31.69 -25.34 16.94
CA LEU A 349 -31.07 -25.33 18.27
C LEU A 349 -31.45 -24.10 19.10
N VAL A 350 -31.89 -23.01 18.48
CA VAL A 350 -32.25 -21.71 19.08
C VAL A 350 -33.43 -21.79 20.04
N GLN A 351 -34.30 -22.80 19.90
CA GLN A 351 -35.39 -23.03 20.86
C GLN A 351 -34.90 -23.56 22.22
N ASN A 352 -33.60 -23.87 22.38
CA ASN A 352 -33.03 -24.31 23.64
C ASN A 352 -32.46 -23.13 24.46
N PRO A 353 -32.98 -22.84 25.66
CA PRO A 353 -32.57 -21.68 26.47
C PRO A 353 -31.13 -21.75 27.03
N GLY A 354 -30.42 -22.86 26.82
CA GLY A 354 -29.02 -23.05 27.23
C GLY A 354 -28.00 -22.99 26.09
N LEU A 355 -28.43 -22.63 24.87
CA LEU A 355 -27.52 -22.53 23.71
C LEU A 355 -26.52 -21.39 23.91
N LYS A 356 -25.22 -21.72 23.93
CA LYS A 356 -24.12 -20.75 23.94
C LYS A 356 -23.44 -20.76 22.58
N LEU A 357 -23.35 -19.59 21.94
CA LEU A 357 -22.67 -19.40 20.67
C LEU A 357 -21.42 -18.55 20.90
N HIS A 358 -20.24 -19.10 20.59
CA HIS A 358 -18.98 -18.37 20.59
C HIS A 358 -18.64 -18.00 19.14
N VAL A 359 -18.53 -16.71 18.84
CA VAL A 359 -18.25 -16.20 17.49
C VAL A 359 -16.96 -15.39 17.52
N ARG A 360 -16.00 -15.76 16.67
CA ARG A 360 -14.81 -14.95 16.37
C ARG A 360 -15.01 -14.33 14.99
N LEU A 361 -14.89 -13.02 14.90
CA LEU A 361 -15.05 -12.26 13.66
C LEU A 361 -13.67 -11.78 13.20
N GLU A 362 -13.30 -12.11 11.97
CA GLU A 362 -12.11 -11.60 11.30
C GLU A 362 -12.53 -10.99 9.97
N ALA A 363 -12.17 -9.74 9.72
CA ALA A 363 -12.49 -9.02 8.49
C ALA A 363 -11.19 -8.53 7.83
N PRO A 364 -11.04 -8.66 6.50
CA PRO A 364 -9.86 -8.15 5.80
C PRO A 364 -9.76 -6.63 5.93
N GLY A 365 -8.52 -6.10 5.96
CA GLY A 365 -8.21 -4.70 6.31
C GLY A 365 -8.95 -3.63 5.50
N ASP A 366 -9.33 -3.90 4.25
CA ASP A 366 -10.13 -2.98 3.42
C ASP A 366 -11.54 -2.72 4.00
N THR A 367 -12.08 -3.66 4.79
CA THR A 367 -13.38 -3.53 5.48
C THR A 367 -13.26 -2.71 6.76
N VAL A 368 -12.06 -2.66 7.35
CA VAL A 368 -11.73 -1.96 8.60
C VAL A 368 -11.24 -0.53 8.34
N ALA A 369 -10.81 -0.22 7.11
CA ALA A 369 -10.42 1.12 6.67
C ALA A 369 -11.59 2.14 6.70
N ASP A 370 -12.84 1.66 6.59
CA ASP A 370 -14.05 2.47 6.68
C ASP A 370 -14.54 2.52 8.14
N LYS A 371 -14.14 3.57 8.86
CA LYS A 371 -14.52 3.78 10.27
C LYS A 371 -16.04 3.76 10.50
N SER A 372 -16.85 4.12 9.49
CA SER A 372 -18.31 4.08 9.59
C SER A 372 -18.83 2.66 9.82
N LYS A 373 -18.27 1.68 9.10
CA LYS A 373 -18.70 0.27 9.19
C LYS A 373 -18.29 -0.39 10.50
N VAL A 374 -17.15 0.01 11.05
CA VAL A 374 -16.70 -0.49 12.35
C VAL A 374 -17.57 0.09 13.47
N GLU A 375 -17.94 1.36 13.40
CA GLU A 375 -18.86 1.97 14.37
C GLU A 375 -20.30 1.44 14.24
N GLU A 376 -20.78 1.18 13.02
CA GLU A 376 -22.05 0.47 12.81
C GLU A 376 -22.03 -0.94 13.40
N ALA A 377 -20.92 -1.68 13.25
CA ALA A 377 -20.76 -3.00 13.85
C ALA A 377 -20.70 -2.95 15.38
N LYS A 378 -20.04 -1.93 15.97
CA LYS A 378 -20.07 -1.69 17.42
C LYS A 378 -21.48 -1.38 17.91
N SER A 379 -22.18 -0.45 17.24
CA SER A 379 -23.56 -0.06 17.56
C SER A 379 -24.48 -1.28 17.52
N GLY A 380 -24.35 -2.13 16.49
CA GLY A 380 -25.12 -3.37 16.38
C GLY A 380 -24.83 -4.37 17.51
N LEU A 381 -23.57 -4.48 17.97
CA LEU A 381 -23.22 -5.31 19.12
C LEU A 381 -23.78 -4.76 20.44
N GLU A 382 -23.80 -3.43 20.61
CA GLU A 382 -24.37 -2.77 21.79
C GLU A 382 -25.90 -2.87 21.85
N GLU A 383 -26.59 -2.71 20.72
CA GLU A 383 -28.04 -2.92 20.60
C GLU A 383 -28.43 -4.37 20.96
N LEU A 384 -27.55 -5.33 20.66
CA LEU A 384 -27.71 -6.74 21.02
C LEU A 384 -27.27 -7.06 22.46
N GLY A 385 -26.78 -6.08 23.22
CA GLY A 385 -26.33 -6.23 24.61
C GLY A 385 -25.05 -7.05 24.76
N LEU A 386 -24.23 -7.14 23.70
CA LEU A 386 -22.97 -7.89 23.67
C LEU A 386 -21.77 -6.97 23.93
N ASN A 387 -20.64 -7.55 24.32
CA ASN A 387 -19.41 -6.80 24.59
C ASN A 387 -18.89 -6.14 23.30
N SER A 388 -18.79 -4.80 23.28
CA SER A 388 -18.45 -4.00 22.10
C SER A 388 -16.96 -3.77 21.87
N LYS A 389 -16.08 -4.52 22.55
CA LYS A 389 -14.63 -4.46 22.34
C LYS A 389 -14.24 -5.10 20.99
N LEU A 390 -14.23 -4.27 19.95
CA LEU A 390 -13.59 -4.56 18.67
C LEU A 390 -12.18 -3.93 18.66
N THR A 391 -11.14 -4.76 18.58
CA THR A 391 -9.75 -4.32 18.41
C THR A 391 -9.43 -4.19 16.92
N ILE A 392 -8.90 -3.05 16.52
CA ILE A 392 -8.39 -2.79 15.17
C ILE A 392 -6.86 -2.85 15.30
N ASP A 393 -6.23 -3.82 14.65
CA ASP A 393 -4.77 -3.91 14.53
C ASP A 393 -4.24 -3.10 13.35
#